data_AF-A0AAV9ZKP9-F1
#
_entry.id   AF-A0AAV9ZKP9-F1
#
_cell.length_a   1.000
_cell.length_b   1.000
_cell.length_c   1.000
_cell.angle_alpha   90.00
_cell.angle_beta   90.00
_cell.angle_gamma   90.00
#
_symmetry.space_group_name_H-M   'P 1'
#
loop_
_entity.id
_entity.type
_entity.pdbx_description
1 polymer ?
#
loop_
_entity_poly.entity_id
_entity_poly.type
_entity_poly.pdbx_seq_one_letter_code
_entity_poly.pdbx_strand_id
1 'polypeptide(L)'
;MWFANQRDEGPKHPEFFSPLPLRALTLVLTVIENNIDEHITGIRTDVPFTANEYRKVYEAHINALELYAAGTDKYQLMDKILRRLASVGRFHSGAQPLTTVTAPVFTDKTFEDAMQEYEDGEFDDEGMA
;
A
#
# COMPACT_ATOMS: atom_id res chain seq x y z
N MET A 1 -2.37 -0.50 4.58
CA MET A 1 -2.10 0.41 3.44
C MET A 1 -2.76 -0.15 2.18
N TRP A 2 -3.45 0.69 1.38
CA TRP A 2 -4.26 0.30 0.20
C TRP A 2 -4.37 1.39 -0.92
N PHE A 3 -3.37 2.06 -1.50
CA PHE A 3 -1.98 2.39 -1.21
C PHE A 3 -1.87 3.89 -1.58
N ALA A 4 -1.69 4.74 -0.57
CA ALA A 4 -1.61 6.19 -0.74
C ALA A 4 -0.24 6.67 -1.26
N ASN A 5 -0.27 7.80 -1.96
CA ASN A 5 0.87 8.67 -2.29
C ASN A 5 0.79 9.99 -1.49
N GLN A 6 1.84 10.82 -1.53
CA GLN A 6 2.23 11.94 -0.62
C GLN A 6 1.17 12.96 -0.10
N ARG A 7 -0.10 12.90 -0.48
CA ARG A 7 -1.19 13.82 -0.07
C ARG A 7 -2.51 13.13 0.30
N ASP A 8 -2.50 11.81 0.47
CA ASP A 8 -3.67 11.04 0.87
C ASP A 8 -3.43 10.46 2.28
N GLU A 9 -4.43 10.56 3.17
CA GLU A 9 -4.32 10.11 4.57
C GLU A 9 -4.20 8.58 4.66
N GLY A 10 -4.72 7.85 3.66
CA GLY A 10 -4.78 6.40 3.69
C GLY A 10 -5.44 5.85 4.98
N PRO A 11 -5.33 4.54 5.25
CA PRO A 11 -5.74 4.00 6.54
C PRO A 11 -4.78 4.48 7.63
N LYS A 12 -5.30 5.14 8.67
CA LYS A 12 -4.52 5.61 9.84
C LYS A 12 -3.71 4.51 10.53
N HIS A 13 -4.17 3.27 10.42
CA HIS A 13 -3.56 2.08 11.01
C HIS A 13 -3.28 1.02 9.95
N PRO A 14 -2.28 1.24 9.06
CA PRO A 14 -2.03 0.37 7.91
C PRO A 14 -1.74 -1.09 8.27
N GLU A 15 -1.30 -1.37 9.49
CA GLU A 15 -1.04 -2.68 10.08
C GLU A 15 -2.28 -3.59 10.13
N PHE A 16 -3.47 -3.03 10.34
CA PHE A 16 -4.72 -3.81 10.33
C PHE A 16 -5.26 -4.10 8.93
N PHE A 17 -4.64 -3.51 7.90
CA PHE A 17 -5.02 -3.66 6.49
C PHE A 17 -3.91 -4.32 5.67
N SER A 18 -3.05 -5.12 6.32
CA SER A 18 -2.00 -5.89 5.68
C SER A 18 -2.09 -7.37 6.10
N PRO A 19 -2.35 -8.31 5.16
CA PRO A 19 -2.60 -8.09 3.73
C PRO A 19 -3.98 -7.46 3.46
N LEU A 20 -4.36 -7.33 2.18
CA LEU A 20 -5.70 -6.90 1.78
C LEU A 20 -6.77 -7.63 2.62
N PRO A 21 -7.69 -6.93 3.31
CA PRO A 21 -8.81 -7.59 3.96
C PRO A 21 -9.73 -8.28 2.94
N LEU A 22 -10.21 -9.48 3.25
CA LEU A 22 -11.16 -10.22 2.40
C LEU A 22 -12.41 -9.39 2.04
N ARG A 23 -12.91 -8.60 3.00
CA ARG A 23 -14.04 -7.69 2.82
C ARG A 23 -13.77 -6.57 1.80
N ALA A 24 -12.52 -6.11 1.69
CA ALA A 24 -12.14 -5.12 0.70
C ALA A 24 -11.97 -5.74 -0.69
N LEU A 25 -11.49 -6.98 -0.81
CA LEU A 25 -11.58 -7.74 -2.07
C LEU A 25 -13.05 -7.93 -2.51
N THR A 26 -13.92 -8.29 -1.57
CA THR A 26 -15.36 -8.45 -1.83
C THR A 26 -15.97 -7.16 -2.38
N LEU A 27 -15.62 -6.01 -1.79
CA LEU A 27 -16.10 -4.72 -2.27
C LEU A 27 -15.62 -4.44 -3.71
N VAL A 28 -14.36 -4.74 -4.02
CA VAL A 28 -13.82 -4.62 -5.39
C VAL A 28 -14.60 -5.50 -6.38
N LEU A 29 -14.89 -6.75 -6.03
CA LEU A 29 -15.69 -7.65 -6.88
C LEU A 29 -17.12 -7.11 -7.07
N THR A 30 -17.72 -6.56 -6.01
CA THR A 30 -19.06 -5.98 -6.06
C THR A 30 -19.09 -4.73 -6.97
N VAL A 31 -18.06 -3.90 -6.91
CA VAL A 31 -17.91 -2.74 -7.82
C VAL A 31 -17.73 -3.21 -9.26
N ILE A 32 -16.96 -4.26 -9.51
CA ILE A 32 -16.81 -4.82 -10.86
C ILE A 32 -18.17 -5.28 -11.40
N GLU A 33 -18.98 -5.95 -10.58
CA GLU A 33 -20.33 -6.37 -10.98
C GLU A 33 -21.23 -5.18 -11.29
N ASN A 34 -21.18 -4.13 -10.47
CA ASN A 34 -21.89 -2.88 -10.76
C ASN A 34 -21.47 -2.25 -12.09
N ASN A 35 -20.17 -2.22 -12.39
CA ASN A 35 -19.68 -1.72 -13.68
C ASN A 35 -20.13 -2.59 -14.86
N ILE A 36 -20.28 -3.90 -14.66
CA ILE A 36 -20.83 -4.81 -15.67
C ILE A 36 -22.32 -4.50 -15.89
N ASP A 37 -23.08 -4.32 -14.81
CA ASP A 37 -24.51 -3.99 -14.87
C ASP A 37 -24.75 -2.65 -15.58
N GLU A 38 -23.91 -1.64 -15.35
CA GLU A 38 -23.96 -0.37 -16.08
C GLU A 38 -23.91 -0.56 -17.61
N HIS A 39 -23.26 -1.62 -18.10
CA HIS A 39 -23.03 -1.86 -19.52
C HIS A 39 -23.84 -3.04 -20.07
N ILE A 40 -24.74 -3.64 -19.30
CA ILE A 40 -25.44 -4.88 -19.66
C ILE A 40 -26.25 -4.77 -20.97
N THR A 41 -26.74 -3.56 -21.28
CA THR A 41 -27.53 -3.28 -22.48
C THR A 41 -26.67 -2.98 -23.73
N GLY A 42 -25.34 -3.00 -23.59
CA GLY A 42 -24.40 -2.55 -24.62
C GLY A 42 -24.22 -1.03 -24.70
N ILE A 43 -24.98 -0.27 -23.90
CA ILE A 43 -24.83 1.18 -23.72
C ILE A 43 -24.67 1.43 -22.22
N ARG A 44 -23.78 2.37 -21.85
CA ARG A 44 -23.59 2.74 -20.46
C ARG A 44 -24.85 3.42 -19.91
N THR A 45 -25.43 2.82 -18.89
CA THR A 45 -26.51 3.35 -18.06
C THR A 45 -25.99 3.65 -16.67
N ASP A 46 -26.42 4.75 -16.07
CA ASP A 46 -26.00 5.15 -14.72
C ASP A 46 -26.71 4.27 -13.68
N VAL A 47 -25.99 3.30 -13.10
CA VAL A 47 -26.50 2.38 -12.09
C VAL A 47 -25.83 2.71 -10.75
N PRO A 48 -26.56 3.20 -9.75
CA PRO A 48 -25.94 3.73 -8.54
C PRO A 48 -25.33 2.62 -7.69
N PHE A 49 -24.03 2.74 -7.38
CA PHE A 49 -23.35 1.85 -6.45
C PHE A 49 -23.71 2.20 -5.00
N THR A 50 -24.79 1.60 -4.49
CA THR A 50 -25.23 1.80 -3.11
C THR A 50 -25.31 0.48 -2.34
N ALA A 51 -25.21 0.58 -1.02
CA ALA A 51 -25.35 -0.58 -0.14
C ALA A 51 -26.70 -1.29 -0.32
N ASN A 52 -27.80 -0.55 -0.54
CA ASN A 52 -29.13 -1.17 -0.68
C ASN A 52 -29.25 -1.99 -1.97
N GLU A 53 -28.75 -1.47 -3.09
CA GLU A 53 -28.82 -2.13 -4.39
C GLU A 53 -27.90 -3.35 -4.46
N TYR A 54 -26.66 -3.21 -3.97
CA TYR A 54 -25.62 -4.25 -4.12
C TYR A 54 -25.42 -5.13 -2.89
N ARG A 55 -26.25 -5.00 -1.84
CA ARG A 55 -26.14 -5.83 -0.62
C ARG A 55 -26.09 -7.31 -0.94
N LYS A 56 -27.05 -7.81 -1.73
CA LYS A 56 -27.16 -9.24 -2.05
C LYS A 56 -25.98 -9.73 -2.86
N VAL A 57 -25.47 -8.90 -3.77
CA VAL A 57 -24.28 -9.20 -4.58
C VAL A 57 -23.05 -9.28 -3.68
N TYR A 58 -22.86 -8.31 -2.79
CA TYR A 58 -21.77 -8.33 -1.80
C TYR A 58 -21.84 -9.58 -0.91
N GLU A 59 -23.03 -9.89 -0.37
CA GLU A 59 -23.26 -11.07 0.48
C GLU A 59 -23.00 -12.38 -0.28
N ALA A 60 -23.36 -12.46 -1.57
CA ALA A 60 -23.03 -13.61 -2.40
C ALA A 60 -21.51 -13.76 -2.60
N HIS A 61 -20.81 -12.65 -2.90
CA HIS A 61 -19.35 -12.66 -3.09
C HIS A 61 -18.61 -13.04 -1.81
N ILE A 62 -18.96 -12.47 -0.65
CA ILE A 62 -18.25 -12.78 0.60
C ILE A 62 -18.45 -14.26 0.97
N ASN A 63 -19.66 -14.79 0.82
CA ASN A 63 -19.94 -16.21 1.10
C ASN A 63 -19.14 -17.14 0.17
N ALA A 64 -19.05 -16.81 -1.11
CA ALA A 64 -18.26 -17.58 -2.07
C ALA A 64 -16.76 -17.52 -1.75
N LEU A 65 -16.24 -16.34 -1.38
CA LEU A 65 -14.85 -16.15 -1.01
C LEU A 65 -14.50 -16.87 0.31
N GLU A 66 -15.38 -16.85 1.31
CA GLU A 66 -15.22 -17.58 2.56
C GLU A 66 -15.24 -19.10 2.34
N LEU A 67 -16.16 -19.59 1.51
CA LEU A 67 -16.19 -21.01 1.12
C LEU A 67 -14.91 -21.43 0.38
N TYR A 68 -14.43 -20.60 -0.55
CA TYR A 68 -13.18 -20.84 -1.25
C TYR A 68 -11.98 -20.84 -0.28
N ALA A 69 -11.93 -19.89 0.65
CA ALA A 69 -10.88 -19.82 1.66
C ALA A 69 -10.87 -21.09 2.52
N ALA A 70 -12.03 -21.54 3.00
CA ALA A 70 -12.16 -22.76 3.79
C ALA A 70 -11.75 -24.02 2.97
N GLY A 71 -12.21 -24.12 1.72
CA GLY A 71 -11.89 -25.25 0.85
C GLY A 71 -10.41 -25.32 0.41
N THR A 72 -9.70 -24.20 0.49
CA THR A 72 -8.29 -24.10 0.06
C THR A 72 -7.32 -23.80 1.20
N ASP A 73 -7.79 -23.88 2.45
CA ASP A 73 -7.04 -23.49 3.65
C ASP A 73 -5.69 -24.21 3.77
N LYS A 74 -5.65 -25.52 3.46
CA LYS A 74 -4.41 -26.32 3.41
C LYS A 74 -3.29 -25.67 2.58
N TYR A 75 -3.65 -24.93 1.54
CA TYR A 75 -2.71 -24.29 0.62
C TYR A 75 -2.57 -22.78 0.85
N GLN A 76 -3.39 -22.22 1.75
CA GLN A 76 -3.48 -20.80 2.06
C GLN A 76 -3.61 -19.94 0.80
N LEU A 77 -4.44 -20.37 -0.17
CA LEU A 77 -4.54 -19.69 -1.46
C LEU A 77 -5.12 -18.28 -1.32
N MET A 78 -6.14 -18.12 -0.46
CA MET A 78 -6.73 -16.80 -0.22
C MET A 78 -5.69 -15.81 0.31
N ASP A 79 -4.91 -16.19 1.33
CA ASP A 79 -3.84 -15.35 1.86
C ASP A 79 -2.81 -14.96 0.79
N LYS A 80 -2.42 -15.89 -0.07
CA LYS A 80 -1.50 -15.63 -1.18
C LYS A 80 -2.09 -14.63 -2.18
N ILE A 81 -3.37 -14.77 -2.53
CA ILE A 81 -4.08 -13.86 -3.42
C ILE A 81 -4.12 -12.45 -2.81
N LEU A 82 -4.56 -12.33 -1.55
CA LEU A 82 -4.68 -11.06 -0.84
C LEU A 82 -3.33 -10.34 -0.70
N ARG A 83 -2.25 -11.09 -0.38
CA ARG A 83 -0.88 -10.56 -0.34
C ARG A 83 -0.38 -10.11 -1.72
N ARG A 84 -0.62 -10.91 -2.76
CA ARG A 84 -0.20 -10.58 -4.12
C ARG A 84 -0.93 -9.36 -4.65
N LEU A 85 -2.25 -9.28 -4.45
CA LEU A 85 -3.05 -8.10 -4.82
C LEU A 85 -2.56 -6.85 -4.09
N ALA A 86 -2.28 -6.96 -2.79
CA ALA A 86 -1.70 -5.87 -2.02
C ALA A 86 -0.35 -5.43 -2.61
N SER A 87 0.58 -6.36 -2.83
CA SER A 87 1.91 -6.04 -3.36
C SER A 87 1.88 -5.44 -4.77
N VAL A 88 1.14 -6.08 -5.69
CA VAL A 88 1.06 -5.66 -7.10
C VAL A 88 0.28 -4.36 -7.21
N GLY A 89 -0.86 -4.25 -6.53
CA GLY A 89 -1.67 -3.04 -6.48
C GLY A 89 -0.86 -1.85 -5.96
N ARG A 90 -0.05 -2.04 -4.91
CA ARG A 90 0.88 -1.00 -4.45
C ARG A 90 1.84 -0.57 -5.53
N PHE A 91 2.56 -1.53 -6.13
CA PHE A 91 3.60 -1.24 -7.11
C PHE A 91 3.06 -0.40 -8.27
N HIS A 92 1.83 -0.68 -8.72
CA HIS A 92 1.20 0.05 -9.81
C HIS A 92 0.37 1.29 -9.39
N SER A 93 0.14 1.52 -8.08
CA SER A 93 -0.57 2.70 -7.57
C SER A 93 0.26 3.99 -7.56
N GLY A 94 1.56 3.88 -7.85
CA GLY A 94 2.50 5.00 -7.72
C GLY A 94 2.92 5.31 -6.28
N ALA A 95 2.43 4.56 -5.27
CA ALA A 95 2.74 4.76 -3.86
C ALA A 95 4.25 4.77 -3.57
N GLN A 96 4.72 5.71 -2.74
CA GLN A 96 6.12 5.79 -2.31
C GLN A 96 6.59 4.52 -1.60
N PRO A 97 7.88 4.17 -1.65
CA PRO A 97 8.44 3.06 -0.88
C PRO A 97 8.17 3.21 0.63
N LEU A 98 7.79 2.13 1.32
CA LEU A 98 7.61 2.15 2.79
C LEU A 98 8.92 2.42 3.53
N THR A 99 10.03 1.99 2.94
CA THR A 99 11.39 2.19 3.43
C THR A 99 12.00 3.35 2.68
N THR A 100 11.88 4.56 3.23
CA THR A 100 12.92 5.55 3.00
C THR A 100 14.13 5.05 3.77
N VAL A 101 15.04 4.32 3.10
CA VAL A 101 16.40 4.24 3.62
C VAL A 101 16.91 5.66 3.50
N THR A 102 16.77 6.46 4.56
CA THR A 102 17.58 7.66 4.72
C THR A 102 19.00 7.15 4.74
N ALA A 103 19.69 7.26 3.61
CA ALA A 103 21.13 7.16 3.60
C ALA A 103 21.63 8.06 4.75
N PRO A 104 22.49 7.56 5.64
CA PRO A 104 22.97 8.38 6.74
C PRO A 104 23.52 9.68 6.16
N VAL A 105 23.04 10.81 6.69
CA VAL A 105 23.38 12.17 6.22
C VAL A 105 24.89 12.39 6.23
N PHE A 106 25.59 11.65 7.08
CA PHE A 106 27.03 11.60 7.18
C PHE A 106 27.51 10.20 6.81
N THR A 107 28.46 10.14 5.89
CA THR A 107 29.19 8.91 5.55
C THR A 107 30.49 8.86 6.33
N ASP A 108 31.14 7.70 6.44
CA ASP A 108 32.46 7.59 7.08
C ASP A 108 33.46 8.59 6.46
N LYS A 109 33.38 8.78 5.13
CA LYS A 109 34.14 9.80 4.41
C LYS A 109 33.90 11.22 4.93
N THR A 110 32.66 11.55 5.33
CA THR A 110 32.33 12.87 5.86
C THR A 110 32.99 13.13 7.22
N PHE A 111 33.18 12.07 8.02
CA PHE A 111 33.93 12.17 9.27
C PHE A 111 35.44 12.22 9.02
N GLU A 112 35.96 11.45 8.08
CA GLU A 112 37.37 11.50 7.67
C GLU A 112 37.76 12.88 7.15
N ASP A 113 36.97 13.44 6.22
CA ASP A 113 37.23 14.76 5.65
C ASP A 113 37.16 15.86 6.74
N ALA A 114 36.26 15.75 7.72
CA ALA A 114 36.16 16.71 8.84
C ALA A 114 37.30 16.60 9.87
N MET A 115 37.80 15.38 10.14
CA MET A 115 38.98 15.18 10.98
C MET A 115 40.23 15.73 10.30
N GLN A 116 40.36 15.50 8.99
CA GLN A 116 41.47 16.03 8.22
C GLN A 116 41.44 17.57 8.18
N GLU A 117 40.27 18.21 8.02
CA GLU A 117 40.16 19.68 8.09
C GLU A 117 40.57 20.23 9.46
N TYR A 118 40.27 19.52 10.55
CA TYR A 118 40.71 19.90 11.90
C TYR A 118 42.23 19.74 12.09
N GLU A 119 42.82 18.70 11.52
CA GLU A 119 44.27 18.44 11.58
C GLU A 119 45.08 19.38 10.67
N ASP A 120 44.54 19.72 9.49
CA ASP A 120 45.15 20.65 8.52
C ASP A 120 44.95 22.13 8.93
N GLY A 121 43.97 22.41 9.80
CA GLY A 121 43.78 23.69 10.45
C GLY A 121 44.82 23.91 11.53
N GLU A 122 46.07 24.23 11.14
CA GLU A 122 47.07 24.81 12.04
C GLU A 122 46.41 25.92 12.86
N PHE A 123 46.35 25.72 14.19
CA PHE A 123 46.06 26.79 15.13
C PHE A 123 47.12 27.86 14.92
N ASP A 124 46.76 28.96 14.26
CA ASP A 124 47.40 30.25 14.45
C ASP A 124 47.13 30.68 15.91
N ASP A 125 47.86 30.04 16.83
CA ASP A 125 48.08 30.55 18.17
C ASP A 125 48.97 31.79 18.00
N GLU A 126 48.34 32.92 17.61
CA GLU A 126 48.91 34.24 17.81
C GLU A 126 49.05 34.45 19.32
N GLY A 127 50.13 33.88 19.85
CA GLY A 127 50.64 34.11 21.18
C GLY A 127 50.85 35.61 21.37
N MET A 128 49.90 36.21 22.07
CA MET A 128 50.06 37.48 22.78
C MET A 128 51.35 37.41 23.63
N ALA A 129 52.37 38.15 23.21
CA ALA A 129 53.53 38.54 24.02
C ALA A 129 53.74 40.05 23.90
#